data_AF-A0A4U1ELF5-F1
#
_entry.id   AF-A0A4U1ELF5-F1
#
_cell.length_a   1.000
_cell.length_b   1.000
_cell.length_c   1.000
_cell.angle_alpha   90.00
_cell.angle_beta   90.00
_cell.angle_gamma   90.00
#
_symmetry.space_group_name_H-M   'P 1'
#
loop_
_entity.id
_entity.type
_entity.pdbx_description
1 polymer ?
#
loop_
_entity_poly.entity_id
_entity_poly.type
_entity_poly.pdbx_seq_one_letter_code
_entity_poly.pdbx_strand_id
1 'polypeptide(L)'
;MEGPELLLDSNIRLWVVLPIVIITFFVGMIHHYVSILLQSYKKLTQEQVSDSQALIRSRGLRENGKYIPKQSLLTRTYYFNNPEDGFFQKN
;
A
#
# COMPACT_ATOMS: atom_id res chain seq x y z
N MET A 1 -39.28 34.59 -2.40
CA MET A 1 -38.00 33.86 -2.52
C MET A 1 -37.03 34.84 -3.14
N GLU A 2 -36.24 35.50 -2.32
CA GLU A 2 -35.24 36.46 -2.80
C GLU A 2 -34.16 35.67 -3.53
N GLY A 3 -34.00 35.97 -4.82
CA GLY A 3 -32.95 35.37 -5.63
C GLY A 3 -31.57 35.76 -5.10
N PRO A 4 -30.50 35.03 -5.47
CA PRO A 4 -29.16 35.31 -4.96
C PRO A 4 -28.76 36.77 -5.25
N GLU A 5 -28.50 37.52 -4.18
CA GLU A 5 -28.23 38.97 -4.18
C GLU A 5 -26.78 39.30 -4.57
N LEU A 6 -26.28 38.67 -5.64
CA LEU A 6 -25.01 39.03 -6.29
C LEU A 6 -25.04 38.60 -7.77
N LEU A 7 -25.22 39.56 -8.69
CA LEU A 7 -25.12 39.32 -10.13
C LEU A 7 -23.64 39.24 -10.53
N LEU A 8 -23.09 38.04 -10.64
CA LEU A 8 -21.73 37.85 -11.16
C LEU A 8 -21.69 38.01 -12.69
N ASP A 9 -20.71 38.78 -13.17
CA ASP A 9 -20.40 38.88 -14.59
C ASP A 9 -20.04 37.50 -15.17
N SER A 10 -20.72 37.12 -16.25
CA SER A 10 -20.48 35.86 -16.96
C SER A 10 -19.06 35.76 -17.52
N ASN A 11 -18.41 36.90 -17.80
CA ASN A 11 -17.02 36.91 -18.25
C ASN A 11 -16.06 36.36 -17.17
N ILE A 12 -16.31 36.63 -15.89
CA ILE A 12 -15.48 36.13 -14.79
C ILE A 12 -15.52 34.60 -14.75
N ARG A 13 -16.67 33.99 -15.03
CA ARG A 13 -16.82 32.52 -15.03
C ARG A 13 -15.96 31.87 -16.11
N LEU A 14 -15.98 32.41 -17.32
CA LEU A 14 -15.28 31.84 -18.47
C LEU A 14 -13.78 32.13 -18.44
N TRP A 15 -13.38 33.31 -18.00
CA TRP A 15 -11.99 33.75 -18.04
C TRP A 15 -11.20 33.51 -16.76
N VAL A 16 -11.86 33.24 -15.64
CA VAL A 16 -11.19 33.02 -14.35
C VAL A 16 -11.47 31.63 -13.81
N VAL A 17 -12.74 31.23 -13.69
CA VAL A 17 -13.08 29.94 -13.08
C VAL A 17 -12.64 28.77 -13.96
N LEU A 18 -12.95 28.80 -15.26
CA LEU A 18 -12.58 27.72 -16.16
C LEU A 18 -11.03 27.54 -16.26
N PRO A 19 -10.22 28.59 -16.43
CA PRO A 19 -8.76 28.46 -16.41
C PRO A 19 -8.22 27.93 -15.08
N ILE A 20 -8.76 28.36 -13.93
CA ILE A 20 -8.33 27.85 -12.62
C ILE A 20 -8.60 26.35 -12.50
N VAL A 21 -9.77 25.87 -12.93
CA VAL A 21 -10.09 24.44 -12.90
C VAL A 21 -9.15 23.64 -13.80
N ILE A 22 -8.85 24.16 -14.99
CA ILE A 22 -7.92 23.52 -15.93
C ILE A 22 -6.49 23.46 -15.34
N ILE A 23 -6.01 24.57 -14.77
CA ILE A 23 -4.68 24.66 -14.16
C ILE A 23 -4.58 23.68 -12.98
N THR A 24 -5.56 23.67 -12.08
CA THR A 24 -5.54 22.78 -10.91
C THR A 24 -5.60 21.30 -11.30
N PHE A 25 -6.36 20.95 -12.34
CA PHE A 25 -6.37 19.60 -12.91
C PHE A 25 -4.99 19.21 -13.45
N PHE A 26 -4.37 20.05 -14.28
CA PHE A 26 -3.05 19.74 -14.84
C PHE A 26 -1.95 19.71 -13.79
N VAL A 27 -1.98 20.61 -12.81
CA VAL A 27 -1.04 20.59 -11.68
C VAL A 27 -1.20 19.30 -10.87
N GLY A 28 -2.44 18.84 -10.63
CA GLY A 28 -2.69 17.57 -9.97
C GLY A 28 -2.13 16.38 -10.75
N MET A 29 -2.31 16.37 -12.07
CA MET A 29 -1.75 15.35 -12.95
C MET A 29 -0.20 15.38 -12.94
N ILE A 30 0.41 16.57 -13.05
CA ILE A 30 1.86 16.74 -12.97
C ILE A 30 2.37 16.24 -11.62
N HIS A 31 1.74 16.64 -10.51
CA HIS A 31 2.13 16.21 -9.16
C HIS A 31 2.07 14.67 -9.03
N HIS A 32 1.03 14.03 -9.57
CA HIS A 32 0.93 12.58 -9.58
C HIS A 32 2.11 11.93 -10.31
N TYR A 33 2.42 12.37 -11.54
CA TYR A 33 3.53 11.82 -12.31
C TYR A 33 4.89 12.11 -11.68
N VAL A 34 5.10 13.31 -11.15
CA VAL A 34 6.32 13.67 -10.40
C VAL A 34 6.46 12.78 -9.17
N SER A 35 5.38 12.50 -8.43
CA SER A 35 5.42 11.59 -7.28
C SER A 35 5.79 10.17 -7.68
N ILE A 36 5.34 9.67 -8.83
CA ILE A 36 5.74 8.36 -9.36
C ILE A 36 7.23 8.38 -9.73
N LEU A 37 7.68 9.43 -10.41
CA LEU A 37 9.09 9.57 -10.82
C LEU A 37 10.04 9.69 -9.63
N LEU A 38 9.62 10.36 -8.56
CA LEU A 38 10.38 10.50 -7.31
C LEU A 38 10.23 9.29 -6.39
N GLN A 39 9.37 8.32 -6.71
CA GLN A 39 9.20 7.14 -5.90
C GLN A 39 10.51 6.34 -5.88
N SER A 40 11.19 6.40 -4.74
CA SER A 40 12.39 5.60 -4.52
C SER A 40 12.02 4.23 -3.98
N TYR A 41 12.51 3.19 -4.65
CA TYR A 41 12.44 1.82 -4.14
C TYR A 41 13.62 1.57 -3.22
N LYS A 42 13.36 1.38 -1.93
CA LYS A 42 14.38 0.94 -1.00
C LYS A 42 14.86 -0.45 -1.43
N LYS A 43 16.14 -0.57 -1.77
CA LYS A 43 16.77 -1.88 -2.01
C LYS A 43 16.73 -2.66 -0.70
N LEU A 44 15.90 -3.69 -0.64
CA LEU A 44 15.86 -4.62 0.48
C LEU A 44 17.00 -5.62 0.32
N THR A 45 17.61 -6.02 1.44
CA THR A 45 18.59 -7.11 1.41
C THR A 45 17.87 -8.43 1.15
N GLN A 46 18.58 -9.40 0.57
CA GLN A 46 18.01 -10.73 0.33
C GLN A 46 17.52 -11.39 1.62
N GLU A 47 18.24 -11.17 2.72
CA GLU A 47 17.87 -11.61 4.07
C GLU A 47 16.53 -11.01 4.51
N GLN A 48 16.36 -9.69 4.41
CA GLN A 48 15.09 -9.02 4.75
C GLN A 48 13.89 -9.54 3.94
N VAL A 49 14.10 -9.84 2.66
CA VAL A 49 13.05 -10.44 1.81
C VAL A 49 12.73 -11.87 2.25
N SER A 50 13.76 -12.67 2.55
CA SER A 50 13.60 -14.03 3.07
C SER A 50 12.80 -14.05 4.38
N ASP A 51 13.15 -13.18 5.33
CA ASP A 51 12.46 -13.09 6.62
C ASP A 51 11.02 -12.62 6.46
N SER A 52 10.79 -11.61 5.62
CA SER A 52 9.43 -11.15 5.31
C SER A 52 8.57 -12.28 4.74
N GLN A 53 9.13 -13.06 3.80
CA GLN A 53 8.42 -14.19 3.21
C GLN A 53 8.18 -15.31 4.22
N ALA A 54 9.14 -15.58 5.12
CA ALA A 54 8.98 -16.55 6.19
C ALA A 54 7.86 -16.16 7.16
N LEU A 55 7.73 -14.87 7.50
CA LEU A 55 6.64 -14.32 8.30
C LEU A 55 5.29 -14.43 7.59
N ILE A 56 5.23 -14.14 6.29
CA ILE A 56 3.99 -14.31 5.50
C ILE A 56 3.60 -15.80 5.47
N ARG A 57 4.57 -16.70 5.32
CA ARG A 57 4.33 -18.15 5.33
C ARG A 57 3.83 -18.64 6.68
N SER A 58 4.42 -18.19 7.78
CA SER A 58 3.98 -18.57 9.13
C SER A 58 2.57 -18.05 9.44
N ARG A 59 2.26 -16.81 9.02
CA ARG A 59 0.90 -16.26 9.07
C ARG A 59 -0.08 -17.13 8.28
N GLY A 60 0.25 -17.46 7.03
CA GLY A 60 -0.59 -18.29 6.17
C GLY A 60 -0.81 -19.70 6.75
N LEU A 61 0.22 -20.29 7.37
CA LEU A 61 0.11 -21.57 8.07
C LEU A 61 -0.83 -21.49 9.28
N ARG A 62 -0.78 -20.40 10.03
CA ARG A 62 -1.66 -20.18 11.19
C ARG A 62 -3.12 -19.98 10.77
N GLU A 63 -3.36 -19.21 9.72
CA GLU A 63 -4.71 -18.87 9.25
C GLU A 63 -5.35 -20.04 8.47
N ASN A 64 -4.58 -20.73 7.64
CA ASN A 64 -5.07 -21.75 6.70
C ASN A 64 -4.63 -23.18 7.06
N GLY A 65 -3.99 -23.39 8.20
CA GLY A 65 -3.48 -24.69 8.64
C GLY A 65 -4.54 -25.78 8.80
N LYS A 66 -5.83 -25.41 8.88
CA LYS A 66 -6.96 -26.34 8.97
C LYS A 66 -7.22 -27.14 7.70
N TYR A 67 -6.69 -26.72 6.56
CA TYR A 67 -6.91 -27.38 5.25
C TYR A 67 -5.85 -28.44 4.92
N ILE A 68 -4.82 -28.60 5.75
CA ILE A 68 -3.76 -29.60 5.56
C ILE A 68 -3.86 -30.71 6.62
N PRO A 69 -3.31 -31.90 6.35
CA PRO A 69 -3.26 -32.98 7.34
C PRO A 69 -2.58 -32.55 8.63
N LYS A 70 -3.11 -33.01 9.77
CA LYS A 70 -2.62 -32.65 11.11
C LYS A 70 -1.11 -32.88 11.26
N GLN A 71 -0.61 -34.02 10.79
CA GLN A 71 0.83 -34.32 10.85
C GLN A 71 1.66 -33.27 10.11
N SER A 72 1.25 -32.89 8.90
CA SER A 72 1.96 -31.91 8.09
C SER A 72 1.86 -30.49 8.67
N LEU A 73 0.81 -30.17 9.42
CA LEU A 73 0.73 -28.93 10.20
C LEU A 73 1.74 -28.96 11.34
N LEU A 74 1.74 -30.02 12.14
CA LEU A 74 2.63 -30.18 13.30
C LEU A 74 4.11 -30.13 12.91
N THR A 75 4.51 -30.79 11.83
CA THR A 75 5.90 -30.75 11.33
C THR A 75 6.31 -29.33 10.94
N ARG A 76 5.41 -28.58 10.28
CA ARG A 76 5.71 -27.20 9.86
C ARG A 76 5.72 -26.24 11.04
N THR A 77 4.83 -26.39 12.02
CA THR A 77 4.88 -25.59 13.25
C THR A 77 6.11 -25.90 14.08
N TYR A 78 6.55 -27.16 14.12
CA TYR A 78 7.78 -27.56 14.79
C TYR A 78 9.01 -26.90 14.14
N TYR A 79 9.12 -26.93 12.81
CA TYR A 79 10.20 -26.25 12.09
C TYR A 79 10.33 -24.76 12.43
N PHE A 80 9.21 -24.05 12.61
CA PHE A 80 9.23 -22.63 12.95
C PHE A 80 9.49 -22.36 14.44
N ASN A 81 8.90 -23.17 15.33
CA ASN A 81 8.81 -22.85 16.76
C ASN A 81 9.69 -23.72 17.67
N ASN A 82 10.49 -24.65 17.11
CA ASN A 82 11.38 -25.49 17.92
C ASN A 82 12.31 -24.61 18.79
N PRO A 83 12.39 -24.82 20.11
CA PRO A 83 13.23 -24.00 21.00
C PRO A 83 14.72 -24.05 20.65
N GLU A 84 15.23 -25.18 20.14
CA GLU A 84 16.66 -25.37 19.87
C GLU A 84 17.06 -24.94 18.44
N ASP A 85 16.29 -25.35 17.43
CA ASP A 85 16.63 -25.17 16.00
C ASP A 85 15.52 -24.47 15.18
N GLY A 86 14.57 -23.84 15.85
CA GLY A 86 13.45 -23.17 15.18
C GLY A 86 13.93 -22.00 14.32
N PHE A 87 13.31 -21.84 13.14
CA PHE A 87 13.64 -20.72 12.23
C PHE A 87 13.57 -19.35 12.94
N PHE A 88 12.63 -19.17 13.89
CA PHE A 88 12.50 -17.92 14.65
C PHE A 88 13.39 -17.80 15.90
N GLN A 89 14.11 -18.85 16.28
CA GLN A 89 15.03 -18.82 17.42
C GLN A 89 16.50 -18.70 17.00
N LYS A 90 16.81 -19.08 15.76
CA LYS A 90 18.16 -19.07 15.21
C LYS A 90 18.58 -17.73 14.58
N ASN A 91 17.60 -16.87 14.27
CA ASN A 91 17.77 -15.55 13.68
C ASN A 91 17.45 -14.45 14.70
#